data_AF-A0A1I1B1W6-F1
#
_entry.id   AF-A0A1I1B1W6-F1
#
_cell.length_a   1.000
_cell.length_b   1.000
_cell.length_c   1.000
_cell.angle_alpha   90.00
_cell.angle_beta   90.00
_cell.angle_gamma   90.00
#
_symmetry.space_group_name_H-M   'P 1'
#
loop_
_entity.id
_entity.type
_entity.pdbx_description
1 polymer ?
#
loop_
_entity_poly.entity_id
_entity_poly.type
_entity_poly.pdbx_seq_one_letter_code
_entity_poly.pdbx_strand_id
1 'polypeptide(L)'
;MNIRALIFVFLLLTTTTTTICSSQTLVDYADNLKDCMSKEDISLLNEAAQTFETELKNKYKGKNLGQSYKSFLQDIKMMNIPPSFFLSKDSKEILARIKKSKTFDEIWVPLSSVESYDDIEIITIDEPQTKSDDEFEPYSTNPEGKYLNCLIKQNKNNIINEYLEAIKAVPGLSPGLVAGMLEENLTDKDLENSLTRLIIAINLYYEMVLMFDEK
;
A
#
# COMPACT_ATOMS: atom_id res chain seq x y z
N MET A 1 22.66 67.22 8.36
CA MET A 1 21.61 66.21 8.06
C MET A 1 22.28 64.84 8.12
N ASN A 2 21.92 64.03 9.11
CA ASN A 2 22.68 62.85 9.52
C ASN A 2 22.40 61.63 8.62
N ILE A 3 23.38 61.28 7.77
CA ILE A 3 23.36 60.12 6.85
C ILE A 3 23.17 58.78 7.61
N ARG A 4 23.50 58.73 8.91
CA ARG A 4 23.35 57.54 9.74
C ARG A 4 21.90 57.15 10.06
N ALA A 5 20.95 58.08 9.95
CA ALA A 5 19.53 57.78 10.21
C ALA A 5 18.82 57.13 9.01
N LEU A 6 19.35 57.29 7.78
CA LEU A 6 18.71 56.73 6.58
C LEU A 6 19.05 55.26 6.35
N ILE A 7 20.17 54.77 6.90
CA ILE A 7 20.61 53.38 6.70
C ILE A 7 19.81 52.40 7.56
N PHE A 8 19.29 52.84 8.72
CA PHE A 8 18.53 51.96 9.61
C PHE A 8 17.08 51.72 9.18
N VAL A 9 16.53 52.53 8.27
CA VAL A 9 15.16 52.33 7.75
C VAL A 9 15.14 51.35 6.58
N PHE A 10 16.27 51.12 5.91
CA PHE A 10 16.37 50.17 4.79
C PHE A 10 16.64 48.71 5.20
N LEU A 11 16.88 48.46 6.49
CA LEU A 11 17.23 47.14 7.04
C LEU A 11 16.05 46.38 7.68
N LEU A 12 14.82 46.86 7.45
CA LEU A 12 13.59 46.30 8.04
C LEU A 12 12.62 45.68 7.02
N LEU A 13 13.00 45.61 5.75
CA LEU A 13 12.21 44.97 4.70
C LEU A 13 13.08 43.97 3.94
N THR A 14 13.07 42.69 4.33
CA THR A 14 13.28 41.50 3.48
C THR A 14 13.52 40.24 4.32
N THR A 15 12.53 39.85 5.13
CA THR A 15 12.39 38.43 5.50
C THR A 15 10.99 37.98 5.12
N THR A 16 10.67 38.06 3.84
CA THR A 16 9.61 37.23 3.27
C THR A 16 10.14 35.80 3.28
N THR A 17 9.80 35.06 4.33
CA THR A 17 9.94 33.61 4.34
C THR A 17 9.13 33.08 3.18
N THR A 18 9.81 32.73 2.09
CA THR A 18 9.23 31.94 1.02
C THR A 18 8.91 30.59 1.62
N THR A 19 7.68 30.43 2.12
CA THR A 19 7.06 29.12 2.27
C THR A 19 6.99 28.54 0.87
N ILE A 20 8.03 27.77 0.51
CA ILE A 20 8.00 26.86 -0.62
C ILE A 20 6.93 25.85 -0.25
N CYS A 21 5.69 26.17 -0.63
CA CYS A 21 4.63 25.20 -0.75
C CYS A 21 5.15 24.23 -1.80
N SER A 22 5.77 23.16 -1.32
CA SER A 22 6.18 22.04 -2.15
C SER A 22 4.88 21.41 -2.59
N SER A 23 4.32 21.93 -3.70
CA SER A 23 3.29 21.26 -4.47
C SER A 23 3.86 19.90 -4.80
N GLN A 24 3.56 18.90 -3.98
CA GLN A 24 3.95 17.52 -4.24
C GLN A 24 3.39 17.23 -5.63
N THR A 25 4.26 16.94 -6.58
CA THR A 25 3.85 16.47 -7.90
C THR A 25 2.99 15.24 -7.66
N LEU A 26 1.71 15.33 -7.99
CA LEU A 26 0.78 14.22 -7.89
C LEU A 26 1.34 13.11 -8.81
N VAL A 27 1.71 11.97 -8.23
CA VAL A 27 2.13 10.81 -9.00
C VAL A 27 0.86 10.05 -9.36
N ASP A 28 0.66 9.81 -10.65
CA ASP A 28 -0.46 9.02 -11.14
C ASP A 28 -0.09 7.53 -11.11
N TYR A 29 -0.34 6.89 -9.96
CA TYR A 29 -0.02 5.48 -9.70
C TYR A 29 -0.90 4.51 -10.49
N ALA A 30 -2.20 4.78 -10.55
CA ALA A 30 -3.23 3.89 -11.08
C ALA A 30 -3.72 4.30 -12.47
N ASP A 31 -3.14 5.32 -13.10
CA ASP A 31 -3.60 5.84 -14.40
C ASP A 31 -3.58 4.79 -15.52
N ASN A 32 -2.64 3.84 -15.45
CA ASN A 32 -2.56 2.72 -16.38
C ASN A 32 -3.77 1.77 -16.29
N LEU A 33 -4.60 1.90 -15.25
CA LEU A 33 -5.80 1.10 -15.02
C LEU A 33 -7.09 1.79 -15.52
N LYS A 34 -7.00 2.97 -16.16
CA LYS A 34 -8.17 3.71 -16.64
C LYS A 34 -9.03 2.95 -17.67
N ASP A 35 -8.43 2.03 -18.43
CA ASP A 35 -9.15 1.23 -19.44
C ASP A 35 -10.03 0.14 -18.82
N CYS A 36 -9.88 -0.11 -17.53
CA CYS A 36 -10.45 -1.27 -16.86
C CYS A 36 -10.95 -0.96 -15.45
N MET A 37 -10.85 0.26 -14.93
CA MET A 37 -11.33 0.67 -13.61
C MET A 37 -12.02 2.03 -13.71
N SER A 38 -12.96 2.32 -12.80
CA SER A 38 -13.66 3.61 -12.86
C SER A 38 -12.79 4.74 -12.32
N LYS A 39 -13.12 5.99 -12.66
CA LYS A 39 -12.34 7.16 -12.21
C LYS A 39 -12.28 7.26 -10.68
N GLU A 40 -13.35 6.85 -10.02
CA GLU A 40 -13.46 6.78 -8.56
C GLU A 40 -12.46 5.77 -7.99
N ASP A 41 -12.38 4.57 -8.59
CA ASP A 41 -11.40 3.55 -8.20
C ASP A 41 -9.97 4.07 -8.38
N ILE A 42 -9.67 4.69 -9.53
CA ILE A 42 -8.34 5.28 -9.82
C ILE A 42 -7.97 6.34 -8.78
N SER A 43 -8.91 7.21 -8.42
CA SER A 43 -8.68 8.26 -7.43
C SER A 43 -8.35 7.68 -6.06
N LEU A 44 -9.11 6.67 -5.61
CA LEU A 44 -8.87 6.01 -4.32
C LEU A 44 -7.51 5.31 -4.29
N LEU A 45 -7.17 4.60 -5.36
CA LEU A 45 -5.90 3.89 -5.50
C LEU A 45 -4.69 4.85 -5.50
N ASN A 46 -4.80 5.97 -6.21
CA ASN A 46 -3.75 7.01 -6.22
C ASN A 46 -3.55 7.61 -4.82
N GLU A 47 -4.64 7.91 -4.11
CA GLU A 47 -4.57 8.49 -2.77
C GLU A 47 -3.99 7.51 -1.74
N ALA A 48 -4.36 6.23 -1.84
CA ALA A 48 -3.80 5.15 -1.03
C ALA A 48 -2.29 5.01 -1.25
N ALA A 49 -1.85 4.91 -2.51
CA ALA A 49 -0.42 4.82 -2.83
C ALA A 49 0.36 6.05 -2.36
N GLN A 50 -0.21 7.25 -2.53
CA GLN A 50 0.42 8.50 -2.06
C GLN A 50 0.54 8.56 -0.53
N THR A 51 -0.48 8.08 0.18
CA THR A 51 -0.50 8.01 1.65
C THR A 51 0.60 7.06 2.14
N PHE A 52 0.65 5.85 1.58
CA PHE A 52 1.71 4.89 1.86
C PHE A 52 3.10 5.47 1.58
N GLU A 53 3.32 6.11 0.42
CA GLU A 53 4.63 6.69 0.10
C GLU A 53 5.04 7.82 1.06
N THR A 54 4.08 8.55 1.59
CA THR A 54 4.34 9.59 2.59
C THR A 54 4.84 8.95 3.88
N GLU A 55 4.18 7.90 4.37
CA GLU A 55 4.62 7.12 5.53
C GLU A 55 5.99 6.46 5.30
N LEU A 56 6.19 5.90 4.10
CA LEU A 56 7.42 5.28 3.67
C LEU A 56 8.61 6.26 3.73
N LYS A 57 8.45 7.44 3.14
CA LYS A 57 9.47 8.52 3.15
C LYS A 57 9.74 9.01 4.58
N ASN A 58 8.72 9.01 5.43
CA ASN A 58 8.86 9.40 6.83
C ASN A 58 9.61 8.37 7.68
N LYS A 59 9.36 7.07 7.48
CA LYS A 59 10.07 5.99 8.19
C LYS A 59 11.52 5.86 7.73
N TYR A 60 11.78 5.98 6.43
CA TYR A 60 13.11 5.78 5.84
C TYR A 60 13.77 7.10 5.39
N LYS A 61 13.66 8.15 6.20
CA LYS A 61 14.26 9.47 5.91
C LYS A 61 15.74 9.36 5.54
N GLY A 62 16.13 10.06 4.48
CA GLY A 62 17.50 10.08 3.98
C GLY A 62 17.81 9.00 2.94
N LYS A 63 16.91 8.06 2.67
CA LYS A 63 17.00 7.12 1.55
C LYS A 63 16.31 7.70 0.31
N ASN A 64 16.77 7.29 -0.88
CA ASN A 64 15.99 7.55 -2.10
C ASN A 64 14.73 6.67 -2.12
N LEU A 65 13.85 6.89 -3.11
CA LEU A 65 12.56 6.19 -3.15
C LEU A 65 12.72 4.67 -3.27
N GLY A 66 13.48 4.18 -4.26
CA GLY A 66 13.70 2.74 -4.45
C GLY A 66 14.32 2.06 -3.22
N GLN A 67 15.30 2.71 -2.59
CA GLN A 67 15.90 2.24 -1.33
C GLN A 67 14.90 2.19 -0.18
N SER A 68 13.95 3.13 -0.12
CA SER A 68 12.90 3.14 0.91
C SER A 68 11.95 1.96 0.72
N TYR A 69 11.54 1.68 -0.54
CA TYR A 69 10.75 0.50 -0.88
C TYR A 69 11.47 -0.80 -0.52
N LYS A 70 12.75 -0.95 -0.89
CA LYS A 70 13.55 -2.12 -0.50
C LYS A 70 13.66 -2.30 1.01
N SER A 71 13.86 -1.21 1.73
CA SER A 71 13.90 -1.26 3.21
C SER A 71 12.57 -1.70 3.79
N PHE A 72 11.45 -1.25 3.21
CA PHE A 72 10.11 -1.70 3.59
C PHE A 72 9.92 -3.19 3.34
N LEU A 73 10.24 -3.68 2.14
CA LEU A 73 10.11 -5.12 1.82
C LEU A 73 11.00 -5.97 2.75
N GLN A 74 12.22 -5.52 3.01
CA GLN A 74 13.13 -6.19 3.95
C GLN A 74 12.56 -6.21 5.38
N ASP A 75 12.01 -5.10 5.87
CA ASP A 75 11.44 -5.05 7.21
C ASP A 75 10.14 -5.87 7.32
N ILE A 76 9.32 -5.98 6.26
CA ILE A 76 8.17 -6.90 6.23
C ILE A 76 8.65 -8.35 6.30
N LYS A 77 9.62 -8.73 5.45
CA LYS A 77 10.24 -10.07 5.42
C LYS A 77 10.78 -10.47 6.80
N MET A 78 11.39 -9.53 7.51
CA MET A 78 11.98 -9.76 8.84
C MET A 78 11.02 -9.51 10.01
N MET A 79 9.77 -9.10 9.75
CA MET A 79 8.79 -8.69 10.77
C MET A 79 9.31 -7.55 11.69
N ASN A 80 10.12 -6.65 11.16
CA ASN A 80 10.74 -5.54 11.87
C ASN A 80 9.92 -4.23 11.81
N ILE A 81 8.72 -4.26 11.23
CA ILE A 81 7.82 -3.10 11.19
C ILE A 81 6.82 -3.17 12.33
N PRO A 82 6.76 -2.17 13.24
CA PRO A 82 5.76 -2.16 14.29
C PRO A 82 4.35 -1.91 13.71
N PRO A 83 3.27 -2.45 14.32
CA PRO A 83 1.89 -2.23 13.88
C PRO A 83 1.51 -0.74 13.72
N SER A 84 2.09 0.14 14.55
CA SER A 84 1.85 1.58 14.50
C SER A 84 2.21 2.24 13.16
N PHE A 85 3.07 1.62 12.35
CA PHE A 85 3.37 2.09 10.99
C PHE A 85 2.17 1.92 10.05
N PHE A 86 1.39 0.84 10.21
CA PHE A 86 0.22 0.56 9.39
C PHE A 86 -1.05 1.24 9.92
N LEU A 87 -1.07 1.57 11.22
CA LEU A 87 -2.24 2.13 11.90
C LEU A 87 -2.17 3.65 12.03
N SER A 88 -1.57 4.34 11.05
CA SER A 88 -1.59 5.79 11.02
C SER A 88 -3.02 6.32 10.81
N LYS A 89 -3.28 7.55 11.25
CA LYS A 89 -4.60 8.17 11.06
C LYS A 89 -4.99 8.19 9.58
N ASP A 90 -4.06 8.61 8.74
CA ASP A 90 -4.30 8.77 7.30
C ASP A 90 -4.57 7.41 6.64
N SER A 91 -3.77 6.37 6.94
CA SER A 91 -3.99 5.04 6.40
C SER A 91 -5.35 4.44 6.79
N LYS A 92 -5.79 4.61 8.05
CA LYS A 92 -7.13 4.21 8.50
C LYS A 92 -8.24 4.98 7.79
N GLU A 93 -8.09 6.29 7.60
CA GLU A 93 -9.07 7.12 6.90
C GLU A 93 -9.21 6.73 5.42
N ILE A 94 -8.08 6.45 4.74
CA ILE A 94 -8.12 5.90 3.38
C ILE A 94 -8.84 4.55 3.36
N LEU A 95 -8.45 3.62 4.23
CA LEU A 95 -9.02 2.28 4.26
C LEU A 95 -10.53 2.32 4.52
N ALA A 96 -10.99 3.15 5.46
CA ALA A 96 -12.41 3.32 5.76
C ALA A 96 -13.21 3.84 4.54
N ARG A 97 -12.61 4.66 3.68
CA ARG A 97 -13.26 5.11 2.44
C ARG A 97 -13.27 4.03 1.37
N ILE A 98 -12.19 3.25 1.25
CA ILE A 98 -12.16 2.10 0.34
C ILE A 98 -13.23 1.08 0.75
N LYS A 99 -13.30 0.69 2.04
CA LYS A 99 -14.32 -0.23 2.60
C LYS A 99 -15.77 0.21 2.31
N LYS A 100 -16.03 1.52 2.22
CA LYS A 100 -17.36 2.08 1.93
C LYS A 100 -17.66 2.17 0.42
N SER A 101 -16.70 1.82 -0.42
CA SER A 101 -16.82 1.89 -1.87
C SER A 101 -16.90 0.48 -2.47
N LYS A 102 -17.46 0.38 -3.67
CA LYS A 102 -17.41 -0.85 -4.48
C LYS A 102 -15.97 -1.32 -4.78
N THR A 103 -14.99 -0.43 -4.68
CA THR A 103 -13.58 -0.73 -4.93
C THR A 103 -13.05 -1.76 -3.94
N PHE A 104 -13.62 -1.84 -2.73
CA PHE A 104 -13.21 -2.83 -1.74
C PHE A 104 -13.39 -4.26 -2.27
N ASP A 105 -14.59 -4.62 -2.71
CA ASP A 105 -14.91 -5.97 -3.20
C ASP A 105 -14.17 -6.32 -4.51
N GLU A 106 -13.74 -5.31 -5.26
CA GLU A 106 -12.93 -5.48 -6.47
C GLU A 106 -11.46 -5.78 -6.16
N ILE A 107 -10.96 -5.36 -5.00
CA ILE A 107 -9.57 -5.56 -4.56
C ILE A 107 -9.47 -6.76 -3.63
N TRP A 108 -10.35 -6.87 -2.63
CA TRP A 108 -10.25 -7.84 -1.54
C TRP A 108 -11.54 -8.62 -1.34
N VAL A 109 -11.39 -9.85 -0.87
CA VAL A 109 -12.47 -10.73 -0.41
C VAL A 109 -12.05 -11.43 0.87
N PRO A 110 -12.99 -11.90 1.69
CA PRO A 110 -12.67 -12.76 2.83
C PRO A 110 -11.85 -13.97 2.37
N LEU A 111 -10.78 -14.31 3.08
CA LEU A 111 -9.91 -15.43 2.72
C LEU A 111 -10.70 -16.76 2.71
N SER A 112 -11.65 -16.91 3.64
CA SER A 112 -12.58 -18.03 3.73
C SER A 112 -13.41 -18.27 2.46
N SER A 113 -13.64 -17.21 1.65
CA SER A 113 -14.43 -17.29 0.42
C SER A 113 -13.65 -17.82 -0.78
N VAL A 114 -12.33 -17.91 -0.66
CA VAL A 114 -11.41 -18.32 -1.73
C VAL A 114 -10.52 -19.49 -1.35
N GLU A 115 -10.35 -19.77 -0.05
CA GLU A 115 -9.77 -21.02 0.43
C GLU A 115 -10.85 -22.09 0.58
N SER A 116 -10.80 -23.13 -0.26
CA SER A 116 -11.59 -24.33 -0.04
C SER A 116 -10.91 -25.19 1.04
N TYR A 117 -11.44 -25.18 2.25
CA TYR A 117 -11.03 -26.11 3.31
C TYR A 117 -11.54 -27.55 3.09
N ASP A 118 -12.21 -27.82 1.96
CA ASP A 118 -12.95 -29.06 1.69
C ASP A 118 -12.05 -30.32 1.57
N ASP A 119 -10.72 -30.18 1.50
CA ASP A 119 -9.78 -31.31 1.31
C ASP A 119 -8.97 -31.72 2.55
N ILE A 120 -9.23 -31.13 3.72
CA ILE A 120 -8.61 -31.60 4.98
C ILE A 120 -9.67 -32.37 5.77
N GLU A 121 -9.68 -33.71 5.65
CA GLU A 121 -10.31 -34.59 6.63
C GLU A 121 -9.63 -34.36 7.99
N ILE A 122 -10.18 -33.43 8.78
CA ILE A 122 -9.81 -33.27 10.18
C ILE A 122 -10.29 -34.54 10.89
N ILE A 123 -9.35 -35.39 11.31
CA ILE A 123 -9.61 -36.46 12.29
C ILE A 123 -10.00 -35.75 13.59
N THR A 124 -11.29 -35.50 13.79
CA THR A 124 -11.82 -34.84 14.98
C THR A 124 -11.68 -35.75 16.18
N ILE A 125 -10.83 -35.36 17.14
CA ILE A 125 -11.01 -35.74 18.54
C ILE A 125 -12.17 -34.87 19.03
N ASP A 126 -13.23 -35.50 19.53
CA ASP A 126 -14.50 -34.88 19.97
C ASP A 126 -14.27 -33.70 20.94
N GLU A 127 -14.20 -32.47 20.42
CA GLU A 127 -14.51 -31.27 21.17
C GLU A 127 -15.60 -30.49 20.42
N PRO A 128 -16.68 -30.08 21.12
CA PRO A 128 -17.73 -29.28 20.50
C PRO A 128 -17.18 -27.90 20.16
N GLN A 129 -16.90 -27.66 18.89
CA GLN A 129 -16.55 -26.32 18.41
C GLN A 129 -17.80 -25.43 18.43
N THR A 130 -17.97 -24.71 19.53
CA THR A 130 -18.72 -23.45 19.52
C THR A 130 -17.94 -22.47 18.65
N LYS A 131 -18.38 -22.26 17.40
CA LYS A 131 -18.00 -21.08 16.61
C LYS A 131 -18.41 -19.85 17.43
N SER A 132 -17.43 -19.12 17.96
CA SER A 132 -17.69 -17.81 18.54
C SER A 132 -17.92 -16.82 17.40
N ASP A 133 -18.96 -16.00 17.46
CA ASP A 133 -19.26 -14.96 16.48
C ASP A 133 -18.18 -13.84 16.38
N ASP A 134 -17.05 -13.96 17.11
CA ASP A 134 -15.92 -13.03 17.17
C ASP A 134 -14.65 -13.56 16.45
N GLU A 135 -14.78 -14.48 15.49
CA GLU A 135 -13.61 -15.02 14.78
C GLU A 135 -13.10 -14.00 13.74
N PHE A 136 -11.87 -13.51 13.94
CA PHE A 136 -11.19 -12.61 13.01
C PHE A 136 -11.14 -13.23 11.61
N GLU A 137 -11.76 -12.59 10.63
CA GLU A 137 -11.77 -13.03 9.24
C GLU A 137 -10.70 -12.27 8.43
N PRO A 138 -9.58 -12.91 8.04
CA PRO A 138 -8.58 -12.25 7.22
C PRO A 138 -9.12 -12.01 5.81
N TYR A 139 -8.65 -10.93 5.17
CA TYR A 139 -8.91 -10.62 3.78
C TYR A 139 -7.71 -11.00 2.91
N SER A 140 -7.98 -11.35 1.66
CA SER A 140 -6.97 -11.56 0.63
C SER A 140 -7.35 -10.83 -0.66
N THR A 141 -6.38 -10.60 -1.53
CA THR A 141 -6.66 -10.05 -2.86
C THR A 141 -7.67 -10.94 -3.61
N ASN A 142 -8.73 -10.33 -4.16
CA ASN A 142 -9.76 -11.02 -4.91
C ASN A 142 -9.19 -11.62 -6.22
N PRO A 143 -9.09 -12.96 -6.34
CA PRO A 143 -8.48 -13.61 -7.50
C PRO A 143 -9.30 -13.39 -8.80
N GLU A 144 -10.61 -13.21 -8.66
CA GLU A 144 -11.53 -12.93 -9.76
C GLU A 144 -11.87 -11.43 -9.89
N GLY A 145 -11.31 -10.61 -8.99
CA GLY A 145 -11.55 -9.18 -8.92
C GLY A 145 -11.05 -8.43 -10.15
N LYS A 146 -11.76 -7.37 -10.53
CA LYS A 146 -11.40 -6.53 -11.67
C LYS A 146 -10.05 -5.85 -11.48
N TYR A 147 -9.69 -5.54 -10.23
CA TYR A 147 -8.40 -4.95 -9.88
C TYR A 147 -7.24 -5.85 -10.30
N LEU A 148 -7.18 -7.08 -9.78
CA LEU A 148 -6.07 -8.01 -10.03
C LEU A 148 -5.95 -8.36 -11.52
N ASN A 149 -7.08 -8.67 -12.16
CA ASN A 149 -7.13 -8.97 -13.59
C ASN A 149 -6.63 -7.79 -14.43
N CYS A 150 -6.89 -6.56 -14.00
CA CYS A 150 -6.37 -5.41 -14.70
C CYS A 150 -4.86 -5.19 -14.48
N LEU A 151 -4.38 -5.37 -13.25
CA LEU A 151 -2.94 -5.29 -12.97
C LEU A 151 -2.14 -6.24 -13.86
N ILE A 152 -2.55 -7.51 -13.94
CA ILE A 152 -1.91 -8.54 -14.78
C ILE A 152 -1.88 -8.10 -16.26
N LYS A 153 -2.99 -7.55 -16.76
CA LYS A 153 -3.10 -7.09 -18.15
C LYS A 153 -2.20 -5.88 -18.47
N GLN A 154 -2.08 -4.95 -17.54
CA GLN A 154 -1.42 -3.65 -17.78
C GLN A 154 0.05 -3.64 -17.38
N ASN A 155 0.46 -4.55 -16.49
CA ASN A 155 1.82 -4.60 -16.00
C ASN A 155 2.75 -5.31 -16.99
N LYS A 156 3.92 -4.69 -17.22
CA LYS A 156 4.94 -5.17 -18.16
C LYS A 156 6.17 -5.77 -17.46
N ASN A 157 6.27 -5.63 -16.14
CA ASN A 157 7.35 -6.19 -15.36
C ASN A 157 7.04 -7.67 -15.08
N ASN A 158 7.92 -8.57 -15.54
CA ASN A 158 7.73 -10.02 -15.42
C ASN A 158 7.71 -10.50 -13.97
N ILE A 159 8.58 -9.99 -13.11
CA ILE A 159 8.64 -10.34 -11.68
C ILE A 159 7.31 -9.99 -10.99
N ILE A 160 6.77 -8.80 -11.29
CA ILE A 160 5.48 -8.38 -10.76
C ILE A 160 4.34 -9.22 -11.34
N ASN A 161 4.37 -9.59 -12.62
CA ASN A 161 3.34 -10.48 -13.17
C ASN A 161 3.41 -11.88 -12.54
N GLU A 162 4.60 -12.44 -12.33
CA GLU A 162 4.78 -13.71 -11.61
C GLU A 162 4.20 -13.62 -10.19
N TYR A 163 4.42 -12.50 -9.50
CA TYR A 163 3.79 -12.23 -8.20
C TYR A 163 2.26 -12.17 -8.29
N LEU A 164 1.70 -11.40 -9.23
CA LEU A 164 0.25 -11.24 -9.36
C LEU A 164 -0.45 -12.57 -9.72
N GLU A 165 0.17 -13.38 -10.57
CA GLU A 165 -0.32 -14.72 -10.88
C GLU A 165 -0.20 -15.67 -9.67
N ALA A 166 0.85 -15.53 -8.86
CA ALA A 166 1.01 -16.33 -7.64
C ALA A 166 -0.08 -16.03 -6.60
N ILE A 167 -0.38 -14.76 -6.32
CA ILE A 167 -1.47 -14.40 -5.39
C ILE A 167 -2.86 -14.73 -5.95
N LYS A 168 -3.00 -14.78 -7.28
CA LYS A 168 -4.23 -15.24 -7.93
C LYS A 168 -4.43 -16.74 -7.74
N ALA A 169 -3.36 -17.53 -7.91
CA ALA A 169 -3.40 -18.98 -7.82
C ALA A 169 -3.45 -19.48 -6.38
N VAL A 170 -2.81 -18.75 -5.46
CA VAL A 170 -2.73 -19.08 -4.03
C VAL A 170 -3.12 -17.83 -3.25
N PRO A 171 -4.43 -17.61 -2.98
CA PRO A 171 -4.86 -16.57 -2.07
C PRO A 171 -4.24 -16.77 -0.68
N GLY A 172 -4.00 -15.68 0.06
CA GLY A 172 -3.48 -15.76 1.42
C GLY A 172 -1.97 -16.05 1.54
N LEU A 173 -1.18 -15.88 0.47
CA LEU A 173 0.28 -15.97 0.57
C LEU A 173 0.82 -15.05 1.69
N SER A 174 1.70 -15.60 2.53
CA SER A 174 2.19 -14.85 3.69
C SER A 174 2.91 -13.56 3.25
N PRO A 175 2.66 -12.41 3.91
CA PRO A 175 3.30 -11.13 3.55
C PRO A 175 4.83 -11.18 3.56
N GLY A 176 5.42 -11.94 4.48
CA GLY A 176 6.88 -12.10 4.58
C GLY A 176 7.49 -12.82 3.36
N LEU A 177 6.80 -13.84 2.83
CA LEU A 177 7.23 -14.56 1.63
C LEU A 177 7.14 -13.65 0.40
N VAL A 178 6.01 -12.96 0.24
CA VAL A 178 5.80 -11.99 -0.84
C VAL A 178 6.87 -10.90 -0.81
N ALA A 179 7.08 -10.30 0.36
CA ALA A 179 8.06 -9.23 0.52
C ALA A 179 9.49 -9.71 0.23
N GLY A 180 9.85 -10.93 0.65
CA GLY A 180 11.14 -11.52 0.35
C GLY A 180 11.38 -11.75 -1.13
N MET A 181 10.39 -12.29 -1.84
CA MET A 181 10.46 -12.48 -3.29
C MET A 181 10.61 -11.14 -4.02
N LEU A 182 9.82 -10.13 -3.67
CA LEU A 182 9.92 -8.81 -4.30
C LEU A 182 11.25 -8.10 -3.97
N GLU A 183 11.74 -8.19 -2.73
CA GLU A 183 13.01 -7.57 -2.32
C GLU A 183 14.21 -8.14 -3.07
N GLU A 184 14.25 -9.46 -3.25
CA GLU A 184 15.36 -10.17 -3.89
C GLU A 184 15.39 -9.95 -5.41
N ASN A 185 14.23 -9.75 -6.04
CA ASN A 185 14.13 -9.75 -7.49
C ASN A 185 13.94 -8.35 -8.10
N LEU A 186 13.32 -7.40 -7.40
CA LEU A 186 13.09 -6.06 -7.95
C LEU A 186 14.36 -5.19 -7.93
N THR A 187 14.65 -4.58 -9.07
CA THR A 187 15.69 -3.55 -9.17
C THR A 187 15.18 -2.19 -8.73
N ASP A 188 16.08 -1.25 -8.46
CA ASP A 188 15.70 0.14 -8.15
C ASP A 188 14.90 0.78 -9.29
N LYS A 189 15.20 0.41 -10.54
CA LYS A 189 14.46 0.86 -11.74
C LYS A 189 13.04 0.32 -11.78
N ASP A 190 12.82 -0.92 -11.35
CA ASP A 190 11.46 -1.47 -11.27
C ASP A 190 10.63 -0.70 -10.23
N LEU A 191 11.27 -0.25 -9.16
CA LEU A 191 10.65 0.58 -8.12
C LEU A 191 10.45 2.05 -8.54
N GLU A 192 10.96 2.50 -9.69
CA GLU A 192 10.57 3.79 -10.27
C GLU A 192 9.19 3.71 -10.94
N ASN A 193 8.77 2.51 -11.37
CA ASN A 193 7.49 2.29 -12.02
C ASN A 193 6.33 2.53 -11.04
N SER A 194 5.39 3.41 -11.42
CA SER A 194 4.28 3.81 -10.55
C SER A 194 3.28 2.69 -10.31
N LEU A 195 3.08 1.78 -11.27
CA LEU A 195 2.20 0.62 -11.14
C LEU A 195 2.81 -0.43 -10.20
N THR A 196 4.12 -0.69 -10.29
CA THR A 196 4.82 -1.56 -9.33
C THR A 196 4.69 -1.03 -7.91
N ARG A 197 4.85 0.27 -7.73
CA ARG A 197 4.67 0.95 -6.43
C ARG A 197 3.24 0.87 -5.91
N LEU A 198 2.24 1.03 -6.80
CA LEU A 198 0.83 0.83 -6.46
C LEU A 198 0.58 -0.58 -5.93
N ILE A 199 1.10 -1.60 -6.60
CA ILE A 199 0.92 -3.01 -6.24
C ILE A 199 1.48 -3.27 -4.83
N ILE A 200 2.68 -2.77 -4.52
CA ILE A 200 3.26 -2.88 -3.18
C ILE A 200 2.39 -2.13 -2.15
N ALA A 201 1.88 -0.96 -2.49
CA ALA A 201 1.02 -0.18 -1.58
C ALA A 201 -0.27 -0.93 -1.25
N ILE A 202 -0.98 -1.45 -2.25
CA ILE A 202 -2.30 -2.05 -2.07
C ILE A 202 -2.19 -3.49 -1.57
N ASN A 203 -1.45 -4.34 -2.28
CA ASN A 203 -1.39 -5.79 -2.01
C ASN A 203 -0.39 -6.17 -0.91
N LEU A 204 0.32 -5.21 -0.32
CA LEU A 204 1.19 -5.51 0.83
C LEU A 204 0.95 -4.53 1.97
N TYR A 205 1.06 -3.23 1.74
CA TYR A 205 0.86 -2.28 2.83
C TYR A 205 -0.61 -2.26 3.32
N TYR A 206 -1.60 -2.05 2.44
CA TYR A 206 -3.00 -1.96 2.85
C TYR A 206 -3.62 -3.30 3.27
N GLU A 207 -3.12 -4.44 2.78
CA GLU A 207 -3.46 -5.75 3.36
C GLU A 207 -3.01 -5.87 4.82
N MET A 208 -1.84 -5.35 5.16
CA MET A 208 -1.40 -5.28 6.57
C MET A 208 -2.22 -4.27 7.37
N VAL A 209 -2.61 -3.12 6.79
CA VAL A 209 -3.54 -2.17 7.45
C VAL A 209 -4.86 -2.88 7.78
N LEU A 210 -5.44 -3.61 6.82
CA LEU A 210 -6.64 -4.42 7.02
C LEU A 210 -6.47 -5.41 8.18
N MET A 211 -5.38 -6.18 8.15
CA MET A 211 -5.10 -7.18 9.18
C MET A 211 -4.95 -6.61 10.59
N PHE A 212 -4.40 -5.40 10.73
CA PHE A 212 -4.20 -4.77 12.03
C PHE A 212 -5.35 -3.88 12.48
N ASP A 213 -6.21 -3.41 11.57
CA ASP A 213 -7.37 -2.56 11.90
C ASP A 213 -8.58 -3.39 12.34
N GLU A 214 -8.68 -4.65 11.91
CA GLU A 214 -9.74 -5.60 12.28
C GLU A 214 -9.41 -6.40 13.57
N LYS A 215 -8.27 -6.13 14.23
CA LYS A 215 -7.86 -6.70 15.52
C LYS A 215 -8.05 -5.71 16.67
#